data_AF-A0A820EZG6-F1
#
_entry.id   AF-A0A820EZG6-F1
#
_cell.length_a   1.000
_cell.length_b   1.000
_cell.length_c   1.000
_cell.angle_alpha   90.00
_cell.angle_beta   90.00
_cell.angle_gamma   90.00
#
_symmetry.space_group_name_H-M   'P 1'
#
loop_
_entity.id
_entity.type
_entity.pdbx_description
1 polymer ?
#
loop_
_entity_poly.entity_id
_entity_poly.type
_entity_poly.pdbx_seq_one_letter_code
_entity_poly.pdbx_strand_id
1 'polypeptide(L)'
;AILVCVTLSRDSSNDTGNLPIYHSLYRSAKTVLADDELLNYNIQDYYRSLEEQTDPALLSELNFELICADLYLLQHPIYEDYCLKNIDFQEFIEKYTEFVRSWSESTLISCLRKDRTEEEQTKIIENFWNEFRNEIQHQGAENFKKNPYRSYIVLRKF
;
A
#
# COMPACT_ATOMS: atom_id res chain seq x y z
N ALA A 1 8.16 28.23 12.32
CA ALA A 1 8.86 27.26 11.43
C ALA A 1 7.89 26.76 10.36
N ILE A 2 8.36 26.39 9.16
CA ILE A 2 7.50 25.81 8.11
C ILE A 2 7.72 24.29 8.09
N LEU A 3 6.62 23.54 8.03
CA LEU A 3 6.61 22.10 7.89
C LEU A 3 5.88 21.74 6.59
N VAL A 4 6.49 20.88 5.79
CA VAL A 4 5.87 20.32 4.58
C VAL A 4 5.65 18.84 4.83
N CYS A 5 4.40 18.40 4.77
CA CYS A 5 4.00 17.02 4.94
C CYS A 5 3.53 16.45 3.61
N VAL A 6 4.02 15.26 3.25
CA VAL A 6 3.52 14.48 2.12
C VAL A 6 3.04 13.14 2.68
N THR A 7 1.76 12.85 2.55
CA THR A 7 1.13 11.66 3.17
C THR A 7 0.29 10.89 2.15
N LEU A 8 0.05 9.61 2.43
CA LEU A 8 -1.01 8.86 1.73
C LEU A 8 -2.37 9.38 2.16
N SER A 9 -3.29 9.45 1.21
CA SER A 9 -4.64 9.93 1.43
C SER A 9 -5.65 9.12 0.62
N ARG A 10 -6.91 9.25 1.04
CA ARG A 10 -8.09 8.75 0.32
C ARG A 10 -8.88 9.94 -0.19
N ASP A 11 -9.59 9.77 -1.30
CA ASP A 11 -10.49 10.81 -1.76
C ASP A 11 -11.78 10.89 -0.93
N SER A 12 -12.63 11.84 -1.30
CA SER A 12 -13.95 12.06 -0.69
C SER A 12 -14.94 10.92 -0.91
N SER A 13 -14.65 9.96 -1.81
CA SER A 13 -15.43 8.74 -2.02
C SER A 13 -14.97 7.56 -1.17
N ASN A 14 -13.98 7.78 -0.30
CA ASN A 14 -13.25 6.74 0.45
C ASN A 14 -12.47 5.77 -0.45
N ASP A 15 -12.23 6.11 -1.72
CA ASP A 15 -11.36 5.32 -2.59
C ASP A 15 -9.91 5.60 -2.17
N THR A 16 -9.22 4.53 -1.78
CA THR A 16 -7.79 4.55 -1.46
C THR A 16 -6.92 4.36 -2.69
N GLY A 17 -7.51 3.99 -3.84
CA GLY A 17 -6.80 3.57 -5.05
C GLY A 17 -6.11 2.21 -4.94
N ASN A 18 -5.92 1.68 -3.74
CA ASN A 18 -5.13 0.49 -3.45
C ASN A 18 -5.97 -0.78 -3.26
N LEU A 19 -7.29 -0.71 -3.41
CA LEU A 19 -8.21 -1.83 -3.18
C LEU A 19 -7.81 -3.12 -3.95
N PRO A 20 -7.36 -3.06 -5.23
CA PRO A 20 -6.92 -4.25 -5.96
C PRO A 20 -5.69 -4.93 -5.34
N ILE A 21 -4.76 -4.16 -4.78
CA ILE A 21 -3.56 -4.68 -4.11
C ILE A 21 -3.97 -5.46 -2.87
N TYR A 22 -4.79 -4.86 -2.00
CA TYR A 22 -5.25 -5.52 -0.77
C TYR A 22 -6.07 -6.77 -1.04
N HIS A 23 -6.93 -6.77 -2.07
CA HIS A 23 -7.64 -7.98 -2.46
C HIS A 23 -6.70 -9.08 -2.97
N SER A 24 -5.69 -8.72 -3.74
CA SER A 24 -4.70 -9.69 -4.24
C SER A 24 -3.88 -10.25 -3.08
N LEU A 25 -3.39 -9.41 -2.16
CA LEU A 25 -2.71 -9.83 -0.93
C LEU A 25 -3.57 -10.78 -0.09
N TYR A 26 -4.85 -10.45 0.11
CA TYR A 26 -5.78 -11.30 0.84
C TYR A 26 -6.00 -12.66 0.16
N ARG A 27 -6.15 -12.70 -1.16
CA ARG A 27 -6.31 -13.96 -1.91
C ARG A 27 -5.06 -14.82 -1.81
N SER A 28 -3.87 -14.22 -1.99
CA SER A 28 -2.59 -14.92 -1.81
C SER A 28 -2.45 -15.46 -0.39
N ALA A 29 -2.78 -14.64 0.62
CA ALA A 29 -2.78 -15.04 2.03
C ALA A 29 -3.68 -16.25 2.28
N LYS A 30 -4.92 -16.19 1.79
CA LYS A 30 -5.93 -17.23 1.98
C LYS A 30 -5.52 -18.59 1.39
N THR A 31 -4.68 -18.59 0.35
CA THR A 31 -4.19 -19.82 -0.28
C THR A 31 -3.09 -20.50 0.54
N VAL A 32 -2.28 -19.73 1.28
CA VAL A 32 -1.02 -20.23 1.88
C VAL A 32 -0.99 -20.23 3.40
N LEU A 33 -1.76 -19.36 4.05
CA LEU A 33 -1.81 -19.22 5.51
C LEU A 33 -2.81 -20.20 6.12
N ALA A 34 -2.52 -20.67 7.35
CA ALA A 34 -3.53 -21.33 8.17
C ALA A 34 -4.62 -20.32 8.60
N ASP A 35 -5.79 -20.81 9.00
CA ASP A 35 -6.93 -19.95 9.36
C ASP A 35 -6.61 -18.95 10.48
N ASP A 36 -5.86 -19.37 11.50
CA ASP A 36 -5.46 -18.50 12.60
C ASP A 36 -4.40 -17.46 12.19
N GLU A 37 -3.49 -17.82 11.29
CA GLU A 37 -2.52 -16.88 10.71
C GLU A 37 -3.20 -15.86 9.81
N LEU A 38 -4.17 -16.30 9.00
CA LEU A 38 -4.97 -15.43 8.14
C LEU A 38 -5.79 -14.42 8.95
N LEU A 39 -6.35 -14.83 10.09
CA LEU A 39 -7.05 -13.93 11.01
C LEU A 39 -6.14 -12.86 11.61
N ASN A 40 -4.84 -13.16 11.75
CA ASN A 40 -3.83 -12.24 12.26
C ASN A 40 -3.15 -11.42 11.15
N TYR A 41 -3.35 -11.77 9.88
CA TYR A 41 -2.77 -11.05 8.75
C TYR A 41 -3.57 -9.77 8.46
N ASN A 42 -3.04 -8.63 8.90
CA ASN A 42 -3.68 -7.33 8.69
C ASN A 42 -2.65 -6.26 8.34
N ILE A 43 -2.80 -5.62 7.18
CA ILE A 43 -2.00 -4.45 6.81
C ILE A 43 -2.54 -3.25 7.58
N GLN A 44 -1.74 -2.74 8.52
CA GLN A 44 -2.12 -1.63 9.41
C GLN A 44 -1.99 -0.27 8.71
N ASP A 45 -2.65 -0.12 7.57
CA ASP A 45 -2.70 1.13 6.81
C ASP A 45 -4.05 1.83 7.01
N TYR A 46 -4.00 3.07 7.47
CA TYR A 46 -5.16 3.97 7.48
C TYR A 46 -4.84 5.26 6.74
N TYR A 47 -5.45 5.46 5.58
CA TYR A 47 -5.28 6.68 4.80
C TYR A 47 -6.34 7.68 5.22
N ARG A 48 -5.91 8.78 5.85
CA ARG A 48 -6.78 9.92 6.17
C ARG A 48 -7.13 10.69 4.89
N SER A 49 -8.37 11.09 4.76
CA SER A 49 -8.81 12.09 3.77
C SER A 49 -8.09 13.42 3.98
N LEU A 50 -8.03 14.26 2.94
CA LEU A 50 -7.45 15.61 3.08
C LEU A 50 -8.13 16.38 4.21
N GLU A 51 -9.46 16.31 4.30
CA GLU A 51 -10.27 16.96 5.33
C GLU A 51 -9.85 16.56 6.75
N GLU A 52 -9.72 15.25 7.02
CA GLU A 52 -9.24 14.74 8.32
C GLU A 52 -7.81 15.21 8.64
N GLN A 53 -6.95 15.37 7.62
CA GLN A 53 -5.57 15.81 7.82
C GLN A 53 -5.44 17.31 8.04
N THR A 54 -6.41 18.10 7.56
CA THR A 54 -6.41 19.57 7.61
C THR A 54 -7.40 20.14 8.64
N ASP A 55 -7.97 19.29 9.50
CA ASP A 55 -8.92 19.72 10.54
C ASP A 55 -8.34 20.86 11.38
N PRO A 56 -8.96 22.06 11.38
CA PRO A 56 -8.47 23.20 12.16
C PRO A 56 -8.34 22.92 13.66
N ALA A 57 -9.21 22.07 14.23
CA ALA A 57 -9.16 21.73 15.64
C ALA A 57 -7.88 20.93 15.96
N LEU A 58 -7.59 19.91 15.16
CA LEU A 58 -6.37 19.11 15.26
C LEU A 58 -5.11 19.96 15.09
N LEU A 59 -5.08 20.83 14.08
CA LEU A 59 -3.92 21.69 13.82
C LEU A 59 -3.68 22.69 14.95
N SER A 60 -4.76 23.30 15.47
CA SER A 60 -4.67 24.21 16.61
C SER A 60 -4.14 23.52 17.86
N GLU A 61 -4.57 22.29 18.15
CA GLU A 61 -4.08 21.50 19.30
C GLU A 61 -2.56 21.24 19.18
N LEU A 62 -2.08 21.01 17.96
CA LEU A 62 -0.67 20.76 17.67
C LEU A 62 0.17 22.03 17.50
N ASN A 63 -0.41 23.22 17.71
CA ASN A 63 0.22 24.52 17.50
C ASN A 63 0.69 24.77 16.05
N PHE A 64 -0.13 24.40 15.07
CA PHE A 64 0.10 24.68 13.65
C PHE A 64 -1.05 25.46 13.01
N GLU A 65 -0.69 26.34 12.08
CA GLU A 65 -1.56 27.01 11.13
C GLU A 65 -1.44 26.32 9.76
N LEU A 66 -2.57 26.07 9.09
CA LEU A 66 -2.57 25.61 7.71
C LEU A 66 -2.25 26.76 6.76
N ILE A 67 -1.21 26.61 5.93
CA ILE A 67 -0.90 27.57 4.86
C ILE A 67 -1.60 27.17 3.56
N CYS A 68 -1.38 25.91 3.13
CA CYS A 68 -2.06 25.34 1.98
C CYS A 68 -2.08 23.81 2.09
N ALA A 69 -3.03 23.21 1.39
CA ALA A 69 -3.13 21.77 1.25
C ALA A 69 -3.70 21.41 -0.12
N ASP A 70 -3.07 20.44 -0.79
CA ASP A 70 -3.49 19.93 -2.09
C ASP A 70 -3.52 18.41 -2.08
N LEU A 71 -4.44 17.83 -2.85
CA LEU A 71 -4.58 16.40 -3.06
C LEU A 71 -4.27 16.06 -4.51
N TYR A 72 -3.32 15.15 -4.73
CA TYR A 72 -2.97 14.69 -6.07
C TYR A 72 -3.16 13.18 -6.19
N LEU A 73 -3.78 12.75 -7.28
CA LEU A 73 -3.70 11.37 -7.74
C LEU A 73 -2.40 11.22 -8.53
N LEU A 74 -1.47 10.42 -8.04
CA LEU A 74 -0.22 10.14 -8.77
C LEU A 74 -0.41 9.00 -9.76
N GLN A 75 0.51 8.82 -10.70
CA GLN A 75 0.61 7.59 -11.49
C GLN A 75 1.67 6.67 -10.86
N HIS A 76 1.46 5.35 -10.90
CA HIS A 76 2.40 4.40 -10.31
C HIS A 76 3.61 4.34 -11.24
N PRO A 77 4.84 4.65 -10.79
CA PRO A 77 5.99 4.73 -11.69
C PRO A 77 6.20 3.43 -12.49
N ILE A 78 6.03 2.27 -11.83
CA ILE A 78 6.14 0.95 -12.48
C ILE A 78 5.07 0.75 -13.56
N TYR A 79 3.85 1.24 -13.33
CA TYR A 79 2.77 1.14 -14.32
C TYR A 79 2.99 2.11 -15.48
N GLU A 80 3.48 3.31 -15.20
CA GLU A 80 3.88 4.28 -16.22
C GLU A 80 4.97 3.72 -17.14
N ASP A 81 6.01 3.11 -16.57
CA ASP A 81 7.07 2.43 -17.34
C ASP A 81 6.51 1.34 -18.25
N TYR A 82 5.55 0.55 -17.75
CA TYR A 82 4.87 -0.48 -18.54
C TYR A 82 4.06 0.13 -19.70
N CYS A 83 3.28 1.20 -19.44
CA CYS A 83 2.52 1.90 -20.48
C CYS A 83 3.41 2.54 -21.55
N LEU A 84 4.55 3.08 -21.15
CA LEU A 84 5.54 3.67 -22.04
C LEU A 84 6.40 2.61 -22.77
N LYS A 85 6.18 1.32 -22.48
CA LYS A 85 6.93 0.18 -23.04
C LYS A 85 8.43 0.22 -22.70
N ASN A 86 8.78 0.83 -21.57
CA ASN A 86 10.12 0.77 -21.00
C ASN A 86 10.41 -0.58 -20.35
N ILE A 87 9.36 -1.27 -19.90
CA ILE A 87 9.41 -2.62 -19.36
C ILE A 87 8.33 -3.50 -20.00
N ASP A 88 8.59 -4.80 -20.07
CA ASP A 88 7.57 -5.77 -20.48
C ASP A 88 6.63 -6.17 -19.32
N PHE A 89 5.65 -7.04 -19.60
CA PHE A 89 4.68 -7.44 -18.58
C PHE A 89 5.28 -8.32 -17.47
N GLN A 90 6.31 -9.12 -17.77
CA GLN A 90 6.98 -9.94 -16.77
C GLN A 90 7.82 -9.07 -15.85
N GLU A 91 8.55 -8.11 -16.41
CA GLU A 91 9.27 -7.09 -15.65
C GLU A 91 8.32 -6.23 -14.79
N PHE A 92 7.12 -5.90 -15.29
CA PHE A 92 6.09 -5.26 -14.49
C PHE A 92 5.70 -6.10 -13.27
N ILE A 93 5.40 -7.40 -13.45
CA ILE A 93 5.00 -8.30 -12.38
C ILE A 93 6.09 -8.38 -11.30
N GLU A 94 7.35 -8.56 -11.70
CA GLU A 94 8.45 -8.66 -10.73
C GLU A 94 8.66 -7.35 -9.97
N LYS A 95 8.81 -6.22 -10.68
CA LYS A 95 9.00 -4.91 -10.05
C LYS A 95 7.84 -4.54 -9.13
N TYR A 96 6.60 -4.82 -9.56
CA TYR A 96 5.42 -4.52 -8.76
C TYR A 96 5.33 -5.42 -7.52
N THR A 97 5.67 -6.70 -7.65
CA THR A 97 5.76 -7.63 -6.53
C THR A 97 6.81 -7.18 -5.52
N GLU A 98 8.00 -6.80 -5.98
CA GLU A 98 9.06 -6.26 -5.12
C GLU A 98 8.63 -4.98 -4.40
N PHE A 99 7.94 -4.08 -5.10
CA PHE A 99 7.38 -2.88 -4.51
C PHE A 99 6.41 -3.21 -3.37
N VAL A 100 5.43 -4.09 -3.60
CA VAL A 100 4.46 -4.48 -2.58
C VAL A 100 5.13 -5.21 -1.41
N ARG A 101 6.08 -6.10 -1.72
CA ARG A 101 6.86 -6.85 -0.74
C ARG A 101 7.64 -5.93 0.19
N SER A 102 8.19 -4.83 -0.33
CA SER A 102 9.03 -3.89 0.44
C SER A 102 8.35 -3.28 1.68
N TRP A 103 7.02 -3.18 1.70
CA TRP A 103 6.27 -2.60 2.82
C TRP A 103 5.32 -3.58 3.53
N SER A 104 5.04 -4.76 2.96
CA SER A 104 4.08 -5.71 3.54
C SER A 104 4.67 -7.03 4.03
N GLU A 105 5.87 -7.43 3.60
CA GLU A 105 6.45 -8.74 3.96
C GLU A 105 6.65 -8.90 5.47
N SER A 106 7.08 -7.84 6.17
CA SER A 106 7.23 -7.87 7.63
C SER A 106 5.91 -8.19 8.34
N THR A 107 4.79 -7.72 7.80
CA THR A 107 3.46 -8.03 8.33
C THR A 107 3.12 -9.50 8.12
N LEU A 108 3.40 -10.05 6.94
CA LEU A 108 3.24 -11.47 6.64
C LEU A 108 4.07 -12.34 7.59
N ILE A 109 5.35 -12.00 7.79
CA ILE A 109 6.23 -12.74 8.70
C ILE A 109 5.67 -12.70 10.13
N SER A 110 5.20 -11.53 10.57
CA SER A 110 4.71 -11.33 11.93
C SER A 110 3.44 -12.12 12.28
N CYS A 111 2.65 -12.51 11.27
CA CYS A 111 1.42 -13.27 11.49
C CYS A 111 1.63 -14.79 11.49
N LEU A 112 2.81 -15.29 11.11
CA LEU A 112 3.11 -16.72 11.13
C LEU A 112 3.22 -17.23 12.56
N ARG A 113 2.75 -18.46 12.79
CA ARG A 113 2.86 -19.10 14.10
C ARG A 113 4.32 -19.33 14.50
N LYS A 114 4.59 -19.13 15.79
CA LYS A 114 5.95 -19.23 16.37
C LYS A 114 6.49 -20.66 16.45
N ASP A 115 5.65 -21.66 16.30
CA ASP A 115 6.02 -23.07 16.30
C ASP A 115 6.50 -23.58 14.94
N ARG A 116 6.36 -22.77 13.87
CA ARG A 116 6.90 -23.09 12.54
C ARG A 116 8.42 -23.00 12.51
N THR A 117 9.04 -23.96 11.84
CA THR A 117 10.48 -23.92 11.54
C THR A 117 10.81 -22.79 10.56
N GLU A 118 12.07 -22.34 10.54
CA GLU A 118 12.53 -21.32 9.59
C GLU A 118 12.34 -21.75 8.13
N GLU A 119 12.51 -23.03 7.84
CA GLU A 119 12.31 -23.61 6.50
C GLU A 119 10.83 -23.51 6.07
N GLU A 120 9.90 -23.86 6.96
CA GLU A 120 8.46 -23.74 6.68
C GLU A 120 8.04 -22.28 6.48
N GLN A 121 8.55 -21.37 7.31
CA GLN A 121 8.26 -19.93 7.18
C GLN A 121 8.76 -19.41 5.82
N THR A 122 9.99 -19.74 5.44
CA THR A 122 10.58 -19.36 4.15
C THR A 122 9.72 -19.86 2.99
N LYS A 123 9.31 -21.14 3.04
CA LYS A 123 8.46 -21.73 2.00
C LYS A 123 7.09 -21.06 1.90
N ILE A 124 6.48 -20.69 3.03
CA ILE A 124 5.18 -19.98 3.04
C ILE A 124 5.32 -18.59 2.42
N ILE A 125 6.38 -17.85 2.77
CA ILE A 125 6.64 -16.52 2.23
C ILE A 125 6.88 -16.60 0.72
N GLU A 126 7.68 -17.55 0.24
CA GLU A 126 7.91 -17.76 -1.19
C GLU A 126 6.61 -18.11 -1.93
N ASN A 127 5.82 -19.03 -1.37
CA ASN A 127 4.53 -19.41 -1.95
C ASN A 127 3.55 -18.23 -1.97
N PHE A 128 3.50 -17.41 -0.92
CA PHE A 128 2.67 -16.22 -0.86
C PHE A 128 2.97 -15.29 -2.05
N TRP A 129 4.25 -14.99 -2.28
CA TRP A 129 4.64 -14.09 -3.36
C TRP A 129 4.48 -14.70 -4.75
N ASN A 130 4.60 -16.03 -4.87
CA ASN A 130 4.23 -16.74 -6.09
C ASN A 130 2.74 -16.60 -6.39
N GLU A 131 1.87 -16.78 -5.40
CA GLU A 131 0.42 -16.57 -5.55
C GLU A 131 0.10 -15.11 -5.87
N PHE A 132 0.82 -14.16 -5.28
CA PHE A 132 0.64 -12.73 -5.59
C PHE A 132 1.01 -12.40 -7.04
N ARG A 133 2.13 -12.92 -7.54
CA ARG A 133 2.50 -12.81 -8.96
C ARG A 133 1.45 -13.43 -9.87
N ASN A 134 0.92 -14.60 -9.49
CA ASN A 134 -0.16 -15.26 -10.22
C ASN A 134 -1.42 -14.39 -10.26
N GLU A 135 -1.80 -13.74 -9.16
CA GLU A 135 -2.93 -12.80 -9.15
C GLU A 135 -2.71 -11.62 -10.11
N ILE A 136 -1.51 -11.02 -10.15
CA ILE A 136 -1.19 -9.95 -11.10
C ILE A 136 -1.30 -10.47 -12.55
N GLN A 137 -0.71 -11.63 -12.82
CA GLN A 137 -0.72 -12.27 -14.14
C GLN A 137 -2.16 -12.52 -14.64
N HIS A 138 -3.07 -12.96 -13.75
CA HIS A 138 -4.47 -13.22 -14.08
C HIS A 138 -5.30 -11.95 -14.25
N GLN A 139 -5.10 -10.96 -13.37
CA GLN A 139 -5.89 -9.73 -13.36
C GLN A 139 -5.41 -8.71 -14.41
N GLY A 140 -4.14 -8.79 -14.83
CA GLY A 140 -3.51 -7.85 -15.77
C GLY A 140 -3.09 -6.53 -15.11
N ALA A 141 -2.11 -5.85 -15.71
CA ALA A 141 -1.51 -4.63 -15.17
C ALA A 141 -2.52 -3.48 -14.95
N GLU A 142 -3.58 -3.40 -15.77
CA GLU A 142 -4.61 -2.35 -15.68
C GLU A 142 -5.31 -2.30 -14.32
N ASN A 143 -5.43 -3.43 -13.62
CA ASN A 143 -6.02 -3.46 -12.28
C ASN A 143 -5.10 -2.87 -11.20
N PHE A 144 -3.82 -2.70 -11.51
CA PHE A 144 -2.78 -2.18 -10.63
C PHE A 144 -2.34 -0.76 -11.02
N LYS A 145 -3.09 -0.11 -11.93
CA LYS A 145 -2.83 1.27 -12.38
C LYS A 145 -3.15 2.33 -11.33
N LYS A 146 -4.14 2.05 -10.48
CA LYS A 146 -4.68 3.04 -9.54
C LYS A 146 -3.67 3.29 -8.44
N ASN A 147 -3.52 4.56 -8.10
CA ASN A 147 -2.56 5.03 -7.12
C ASN A 147 -3.25 5.52 -5.88
N PRO A 148 -2.52 5.52 -4.75
CA PRO A 148 -2.97 6.27 -3.62
C PRO A 148 -2.96 7.75 -3.93
N TYR A 149 -3.94 8.47 -3.39
CA TYR A 149 -3.85 9.91 -3.35
C TYR A 149 -2.71 10.34 -2.43
N ARG A 150 -2.06 11.45 -2.77
CA ARG A 150 -1.08 12.10 -1.91
C ARG A 150 -1.61 13.45 -1.47
N SER A 151 -1.61 13.69 -0.17
CA SER A 151 -1.83 15.01 0.37
C SER A 151 -0.50 15.72 0.54
N TYR A 152 -0.41 16.94 0.02
CA TYR A 152 0.70 17.86 0.23
C TYR A 152 0.20 18.97 1.13
N ILE A 153 0.68 19.03 2.37
CA ILE A 153 0.20 19.95 3.39
C ILE A 153 1.36 20.82 3.85
N VAL A 154 1.17 22.13 3.79
CA VAL A 154 2.14 23.11 4.27
C VAL A 154 1.59 23.77 5.53
N LEU A 155 2.32 23.61 6.62
CA LEU A 155 1.96 24.10 7.95
C LEU A 155 2.97 25.13 8.44
N ARG A 156 2.50 26.12 9.20
CA ARG A 156 3.34 27.06 9.95
C ARG A 156 3.17 26.80 11.44
N LYS A 157 4.28 26.54 12.14
CA LYS A 157 4.26 26.47 13.61
C LYS A 157 4.05 27.88 14.17
N PHE A 158 3.09 28.01 15.08
CA PHE A 158 2.89 29.22 15.89
C PHE A 158 4.11 29.52 16.76
#